data_AF-A0A5C9E822-F1
#
_entry.id   AF-A0A5C9E822-F1
#
_cell.length_a   1.000
_cell.length_b   1.000
_cell.length_c   1.000
_cell.angle_alpha   90.00
_cell.angle_beta   90.00
_cell.angle_gamma   90.00
#
_symmetry.space_group_name_H-M   'P 1'
#
loop_
_entity.id
_entity.type
_entity.pdbx_description
1 polymer ?
#
loop_
_entity_poly.entity_id
_entity_poly.type
_entity_poly.pdbx_seq_one_letter_code
_entity_poly.pdbx_strand_id
1 'polypeptide(L)'
;MELADKRHVWKDSLLAMKNSLMTTYEMITSIEEERSLIRALTGNGYDYIKFSGYRRNEGFRRYTDVAEIIDNAIMEIEASTLQQASMIYLRTLRSVALLSKWAKVLEESSNGFDFLQADFSTYQR
;
A
#
# COMPACT_ATOMS: atom_id res chain seq x y z
N MET A 1 -11.25 12.83 33.26
CA MET A 1 -11.38 13.50 31.95
C MET A 1 -10.26 13.11 30.99
N GLU A 2 -9.00 12.97 31.44
CA GLU A 2 -7.81 12.56 30.65
C GLU A 2 -7.89 11.22 29.87
N LEU A 3 -8.74 10.28 30.30
CA LEU A 3 -8.78 8.93 29.74
C LEU A 3 -9.53 8.83 28.40
N ALA A 4 -10.52 9.70 28.18
CA ALA A 4 -11.19 9.80 26.89
C ALA A 4 -10.25 10.41 25.84
N ASP A 5 -9.41 11.35 26.27
CA ASP A 5 -8.49 12.12 25.44
C ASP A 5 -7.44 11.23 24.74
N LYS A 6 -6.85 10.27 25.47
CA LYS A 6 -5.84 9.36 24.91
C LYS A 6 -6.39 8.40 23.85
N ARG A 7 -7.66 7.98 23.95
CA ARG A 7 -8.28 7.12 22.94
C ARG A 7 -8.52 7.87 21.64
N HIS A 8 -8.94 9.14 21.71
CA HIS A 8 -9.07 9.99 20.53
C HIS A 8 -7.74 10.12 19.79
N VAL A 9 -6.64 10.36 20.51
CA VAL A 9 -5.30 10.44 19.91
C VAL A 9 -4.93 9.16 19.13
N TRP A 10 -5.16 7.98 19.69
CA TRP A 10 -4.86 6.71 18.98
C TRP A 10 -5.72 6.51 17.76
N LYS A 11 -7.02 6.81 17.85
CA LYS A 11 -7.94 6.70 16.71
C LYS A 11 -7.56 7.66 15.59
N ASP A 12 -7.31 8.92 15.93
CA ASP A 12 -6.95 9.94 14.95
C ASP A 12 -5.61 9.59 14.28
N SER A 13 -4.66 9.04 15.05
CA SER A 13 -3.39 8.54 14.51
C SER A 13 -3.58 7.38 13.54
N LEU A 14 -4.43 6.41 13.87
CA LEU A 14 -4.76 5.28 12.99
C LEU A 14 -5.50 5.74 11.73
N LEU A 15 -6.43 6.68 11.85
CA LEU A 15 -7.16 7.24 10.73
C LEU A 15 -6.23 8.03 9.80
N ALA A 16 -5.35 8.85 10.36
CA ALA A 16 -4.33 9.58 9.61
C ALA A 16 -3.40 8.61 8.86
N MET A 17 -3.02 7.49 9.50
CA MET A 17 -2.22 6.45 8.87
C MET A 17 -2.94 5.80 7.68
N LYS A 18 -4.20 5.41 7.86
CA LYS A 18 -5.03 4.84 6.78
C LYS A 18 -5.12 5.80 5.57
N ASN A 19 -5.38 7.08 5.84
CA ASN A 19 -5.47 8.10 4.79
C ASN A 19 -4.12 8.30 4.09
N SER A 20 -3.03 8.38 4.86
CA SER A 20 -1.68 8.52 4.32
C SER A 20 -1.28 7.35 3.42
N LEU A 21 -1.62 6.11 3.81
CA LEU A 21 -1.40 4.92 3.00
C LEU A 21 -2.17 4.97 1.68
N MET A 22 -3.43 5.42 1.70
CA MET A 22 -4.24 5.56 0.49
C MET A 22 -3.65 6.60 -0.46
N THR A 23 -3.38 7.80 0.05
CA THR A 23 -2.82 8.89 -0.77
C THR A 23 -1.48 8.50 -1.36
N THR A 24 -0.64 7.79 -0.60
CA THR A 24 0.64 7.29 -1.10
C THR A 24 0.43 6.25 -2.21
N TYR A 25 -0.50 5.32 -2.03
CA TYR A 25 -0.85 4.33 -3.05
C TYR A 25 -1.34 5.00 -4.35
N GLU A 26 -2.29 5.93 -4.26
CA GLU A 26 -2.85 6.65 -5.41
C GLU A 26 -1.78 7.46 -6.14
N MET A 27 -0.94 8.18 -5.40
CA MET A 27 0.14 9.00 -5.96
C MET A 27 1.14 8.15 -6.72
N ILE A 28 1.66 7.07 -6.11
CA ILE A 28 2.67 6.25 -6.79
C ILE A 28 2.05 5.53 -8.00
N THR A 29 0.82 5.05 -7.88
CA THR A 29 0.10 4.41 -8.98
C THR A 29 -0.07 5.36 -10.17
N SER A 30 -0.47 6.61 -9.91
CA SER A 30 -0.61 7.63 -10.95
C SER A 30 0.71 7.93 -11.66
N ILE A 31 1.80 8.06 -10.90
CA ILE A 31 3.15 8.30 -11.45
C ILE A 31 3.61 7.12 -12.35
N GLU A 32 3.35 5.88 -11.93
CA GLU A 32 3.74 4.71 -12.72
C GLU A 32 2.93 4.55 -14.00
N GLU A 33 1.64 4.86 -13.94
CA GLU A 33 0.76 4.87 -15.11
C GLU A 33 1.19 5.95 -16.11
N GLU A 34 1.50 7.16 -15.63
CA GLU A 34 2.02 8.25 -16.46
C GLU A 34 3.34 7.85 -17.12
N ARG A 35 4.29 7.28 -16.36
CA ARG A 35 5.56 6.78 -16.91
C ARG A 35 5.37 5.69 -17.96
N SER A 36 4.39 4.83 -17.77
CA SER A 36 4.08 3.73 -18.70
C SER A 36 3.44 4.28 -19.98
N LEU A 37 2.54 5.25 -19.85
CA LEU A 37 1.93 5.95 -20.97
C LEU A 37 2.99 6.69 -21.81
N ILE A 38 3.87 7.48 -21.17
CA ILE A 38 4.94 8.21 -21.87
C ILE A 38 5.86 7.23 -22.62
N ARG A 39 6.24 6.10 -22.01
CA ARG A 39 7.05 5.08 -22.68
C ARG A 39 6.37 4.50 -23.90
N ALA A 40 5.08 4.20 -23.81
CA ALA A 40 4.33 3.67 -24.94
C ALA A 40 4.11 4.68 -26.07
N LEU A 41 3.98 5.97 -25.74
CA LEU A 41 3.86 7.03 -26.74
C LEU A 41 5.19 7.36 -27.44
N THR A 42 6.33 7.13 -26.77
CA THR A 42 7.67 7.46 -27.29
C THR A 42 8.45 6.26 -27.85
N GLY A 43 8.01 5.02 -27.56
CA GLY A 43 8.62 3.79 -28.08
C GLY A 43 8.17 3.44 -29.50
N ASN A 44 9.10 2.97 -30.34
CA ASN A 44 8.85 2.50 -31.72
C ASN A 44 8.13 1.13 -31.80
N GLY A 45 7.45 0.69 -30.75
CA GLY A 45 6.81 -0.63 -30.66
C GLY A 45 5.44 -0.54 -30.02
N TYR A 46 4.49 -1.32 -30.54
CA TYR A 46 3.18 -1.55 -29.95
C TYR A 46 3.29 -2.40 -28.67
N ASP A 47 4.09 -1.95 -27.70
CA ASP A 47 4.12 -2.61 -26.39
C ASP A 47 2.75 -2.43 -25.75
N TYR A 48 2.09 -3.55 -25.51
CA TYR A 48 0.73 -3.59 -24.98
C TYR A 48 0.71 -2.93 -23.60
N ILE A 49 0.16 -1.72 -23.51
CA ILE A 49 0.11 -0.98 -22.25
C ILE A 49 -0.84 -1.69 -21.28
N LYS A 50 -0.29 -2.36 -20.27
CA LYS A 50 -1.08 -2.98 -19.21
C LYS A 50 -1.43 -1.95 -18.14
N PHE A 51 -2.48 -1.16 -18.37
CA PHE A 51 -3.02 -0.20 -17.39
C PHE A 51 -3.60 -0.85 -16.12
N SER A 52 -3.76 -2.18 -16.09
CA SER A 52 -4.23 -2.99 -14.95
C SER A 52 -3.16 -3.96 -14.44
N GLY A 53 -1.96 -3.43 -14.19
CA GLY A 53 -0.83 -4.17 -13.63
C GLY A 53 -1.00 -4.55 -12.15
N TYR A 54 0.02 -5.18 -11.58
CA TYR A 54 0.07 -5.64 -10.18
C TYR A 54 -0.41 -4.56 -9.18
N ARG A 55 -0.03 -3.30 -9.38
CA ARG A 55 -0.36 -2.20 -8.47
C ARG A 55 -1.86 -1.92 -8.38
N ARG A 56 -2.58 -1.83 -9.51
CA ARG A 56 -4.04 -1.58 -9.52
C ARG A 56 -4.86 -2.71 -8.92
N ASN A 57 -4.41 -3.96 -9.04
CA ASN A 57 -5.17 -5.12 -8.59
C ASN A 57 -4.70 -5.60 -7.21
N GLU A 58 -3.51 -6.19 -7.15
CA GLU A 58 -2.94 -6.75 -5.91
C GLU A 58 -2.43 -5.66 -4.96
N GLY A 59 -1.95 -4.53 -5.49
CA GLY A 59 -1.61 -3.36 -4.67
C GLY A 59 -2.85 -2.78 -3.98
N PHE A 60 -3.93 -2.55 -4.74
CA PHE A 60 -5.19 -2.07 -4.18
C PHE A 60 -5.77 -3.04 -3.15
N ARG A 61 -5.84 -4.33 -3.48
CA ARG A 61 -6.36 -5.36 -2.56
C ARG A 61 -5.60 -5.38 -1.24
N ARG A 62 -4.26 -5.34 -1.28
CA ARG A 62 -3.43 -5.26 -0.05
C ARG A 62 -3.69 -3.98 0.74
N TYR A 63 -3.88 -2.85 0.06
CA TYR A 63 -4.29 -1.61 0.74
C TYR A 63 -5.64 -1.80 1.45
N THR A 64 -6.64 -2.40 0.78
CA THR A 64 -7.95 -2.67 1.37
C THR A 64 -7.84 -3.57 2.60
N ASP A 65 -7.04 -4.63 2.54
CA ASP A 65 -6.79 -5.53 3.67
C ASP A 65 -6.18 -4.77 4.86
N VAL A 66 -5.21 -3.88 4.61
CA VAL A 66 -4.60 -3.03 5.65
C VAL A 66 -5.60 -2.02 6.22
N ALA A 67 -6.41 -1.40 5.37
CA ALA A 67 -7.43 -0.45 5.79
C ALA A 67 -8.47 -1.12 6.70
N GLU A 68 -8.88 -2.35 6.39
CA GLU A 68 -9.80 -3.14 7.21
C GLU A 68 -9.20 -3.47 8.58
N ILE A 69 -7.92 -3.85 8.64
CA ILE A 69 -7.21 -4.06 9.92
C ILE A 69 -7.24 -2.80 10.78
N ILE A 70 -7.04 -1.63 10.16
CA ILE A 70 -7.06 -0.34 10.86
C ILE A 70 -8.47 -0.01 11.34
N ASP A 71 -9.50 -0.17 10.49
CA ASP A 71 -10.90 0.10 10.85
C ASP A 71 -11.37 -0.79 12.00
N ASN A 72 -11.05 -2.08 11.95
CA ASN A 72 -11.32 -3.02 13.04
C ASN A 72 -10.64 -2.61 14.33
N ALA A 73 -9.37 -2.17 14.27
CA ALA A 73 -8.66 -1.70 15.45
C ALA A 73 -9.27 -0.43 16.05
N ILE A 74 -9.76 0.50 15.21
CA ILE A 74 -10.46 1.70 15.66
C ILE A 74 -11.74 1.32 16.42
N MET A 75 -12.54 0.40 15.88
CA MET A 75 -13.75 -0.09 16.56
C MET A 75 -13.41 -0.81 17.88
N GLU A 76 -12.39 -1.66 17.89
CA GLU A 76 -11.95 -2.34 19.13
C GLU A 76 -11.47 -1.34 20.20
N ILE A 77 -10.75 -0.28 19.81
CA ILE A 77 -10.28 0.76 20.73
C ILE A 77 -11.43 1.51 21.39
N GLU A 78 -12.52 1.78 20.65
CA GLU A 78 -13.72 2.43 21.19
C GLU A 78 -14.41 1.59 22.26
N ALA A 79 -14.50 0.28 22.04
CA ALA A 79 -15.17 -0.65 22.95
C ALA A 79 -14.29 -1.12 24.13
N SER A 80 -13.02 -0.73 24.17
CA SER A 80 -12.02 -1.28 25.09
C SER A 80 -11.67 -0.38 26.29
N THR A 81 -11.12 -1.01 27.33
CA THR A 81 -10.43 -0.29 28.42
C THR A 81 -9.15 0.38 27.90
N LEU A 82 -8.63 1.39 28.62
CA LEU A 82 -7.44 2.13 28.18
C LEU A 82 -6.21 1.23 27.93
N GLN A 83 -5.98 0.27 28.83
CA GLN A 83 -4.84 -0.65 28.74
C GLN A 83 -4.97 -1.61 27.55
N GLN A 84 -6.19 -2.05 27.25
CA GLN A 84 -6.46 -2.86 26.07
C GLN A 84 -6.31 -2.02 24.80
N ALA A 85 -6.85 -0.79 24.79
CA ALA A 85 -6.77 0.11 23.66
C ALA A 85 -5.32 0.44 23.26
N SER A 86 -4.43 0.68 24.23
CA SER A 86 -3.01 0.90 23.94
C SER A 86 -2.34 -0.34 23.34
N MET A 87 -2.71 -1.54 23.80
CA MET A 87 -2.19 -2.79 23.26
C MET A 87 -2.71 -3.08 21.85
N ILE A 88 -4.00 -2.81 21.60
CA ILE A 88 -4.61 -2.90 20.27
C ILE A 88 -3.89 -1.94 19.32
N TYR A 89 -3.73 -0.67 19.70
CA TYR A 89 -3.00 0.32 18.92
C TYR A 89 -1.59 -0.15 18.54
N LEU A 90 -0.78 -0.57 19.53
CA LEU A 90 0.59 -1.05 19.28
C LEU A 90 0.63 -2.30 18.41
N ARG A 91 -0.32 -3.23 18.58
CA ARG A 91 -0.44 -4.42 17.75
C ARG A 91 -0.74 -4.03 16.30
N THR A 92 -1.68 -3.11 16.09
CA THR A 92 -2.05 -2.61 14.76
C THR A 92 -0.86 -1.95 14.07
N LEU A 93 -0.11 -1.08 14.77
CA LEU A 93 1.10 -0.49 14.22
C LEU A 93 2.12 -1.53 13.73
N ARG A 94 2.34 -2.59 14.51
CA ARG A 94 3.26 -3.67 14.13
C ARG A 94 2.77 -4.45 12.92
N SER A 95 1.48 -4.76 12.86
CA SER A 95 0.87 -5.46 11.74
C SER A 95 0.99 -4.64 10.45
N VAL A 96 0.64 -3.36 10.50
CA VAL A 96 0.75 -2.45 9.35
C VAL A 96 2.20 -2.33 8.90
N ALA A 97 3.15 -2.15 9.82
CA ALA A 97 4.57 -2.07 9.47
C ALA A 97 5.10 -3.35 8.80
N LEU A 98 4.68 -4.52 9.28
CA LEU A 98 5.04 -5.81 8.69
C LEU A 98 4.47 -5.95 7.27
N LEU A 99 3.19 -5.64 7.09
CA LEU A 99 2.51 -5.69 5.79
C LEU A 99 3.14 -4.72 4.79
N SER A 100 3.43 -3.49 5.20
CA SER A 100 4.12 -2.49 4.37
C SER A 100 5.53 -2.96 3.98
N LYS A 101 6.25 -3.63 4.88
CA LYS A 101 7.57 -4.19 4.57
C LYS A 101 7.48 -5.30 3.52
N TRP A 102 6.55 -6.23 3.67
CA TRP A 102 6.32 -7.28 2.67
C TRP A 102 5.84 -6.71 1.35
N ALA A 103 5.02 -5.66 1.40
CA ALA A 103 4.54 -5.01 0.19
C ALA A 103 5.70 -4.45 -0.64
N LYS A 104 6.64 -3.78 0.03
CA LYS A 104 7.87 -3.26 -0.59
C LYS A 104 8.73 -4.38 -1.21
N VAL A 105 8.96 -5.48 -0.48
CA VAL A 105 9.73 -6.63 -1.00
C VAL A 105 9.09 -7.20 -2.27
N LEU A 106 7.77 -7.34 -2.30
CA LEU A 106 7.05 -7.84 -3.47
C LEU A 106 7.15 -6.88 -4.66
N GLU A 107 7.02 -5.57 -4.43
CA GLU A 107 7.17 -4.54 -5.48
C GLU A 107 8.59 -4.51 -6.06
N GLU A 108 9.62 -4.63 -5.21
CA GLU A 108 11.01 -4.74 -5.67
C GLU A 108 11.22 -6.03 -6.49
N SER A 109 10.60 -7.14 -6.07
CA SER A 109 10.72 -8.40 -6.80
C SER A 109 10.02 -8.39 -8.15
N SER A 110 8.82 -7.78 -8.29
CA SER A 110 8.13 -7.73 -9.59
C SER A 110 8.88 -6.85 -10.59
N ASN A 111 9.43 -5.72 -10.13
CA ASN A 111 10.22 -4.83 -10.98
C ASN A 111 11.53 -5.48 -11.45
N GLY A 112 12.11 -6.39 -10.65
CA GLY A 112 13.29 -7.16 -11.03
C GLY A 112 13.03 -8.21 -12.12
N PHE A 113 11.82 -8.77 -12.18
CA PHE A 113 11.43 -9.72 -13.23
C PHE A 113 11.18 -9.05 -14.59
N ASP A 114 10.63 -7.83 -14.60
CA ASP A 114 10.41 -7.07 -15.84
C ASP A 114 11.72 -6.66 -16.53
N PHE A 115 12.79 -6.40 -15.75
CA PHE A 115 14.11 -6.07 -16.30
C PHE A 115 14.77 -7.27 -17.00
N LEU A 116 14.58 -8.48 -16.48
CA LEU A 116 15.13 -9.70 -17.08
C LEU A 116 14.38 -10.13 -18.34
N GLN A 117 13.08 -9.88 -18.45
CA GLN A 117 12.33 -10.19 -19.68
C GLN A 117 12.68 -9.27 -20.86
N ALA A 118 13.02 -8.00 -20.59
CA ALA A 118 13.44 -7.07 -21.64
C ALA A 118 14.75 -7.53 -22.32
N ASP A 119 15.72 -8.02 -21.54
CA ASP A 119 17.04 -8.43 -22.06
C ASP A 119 17.01 -9.68 -22.96
N PHE A 120 16.10 -10.64 -22.72
CA PHE A 120 16.02 -11.84 -23.56
C PHE A 120 15.40 -11.58 -24.95
N SER A 121 14.63 -10.49 -25.11
CA SER A 121 14.03 -10.13 -26.40
C SER A 121 15.05 -9.55 -27.40
N THR A 122 16.20 -9.07 -26.90
CA THR A 122 17.26 -8.44 -27.69
C THR A 122 18.19 -9.44 -28.37
N TYR A 123 18.12 -10.73 -28.00
CA TYR A 123 19.03 -11.78 -28.50
C TYR A 123 18.40 -12.76 -29.49
N GLN A 124 17.18 -12.52 -29.97
CA GLN A 124 16.51 -13.34 -31.00
C GLN A 124 16.25 -12.60 -32.33
N ARG A 125 17.22 -11.84 -32.83
CA ARG A 125 17.24 -11.37 -34.23
C ARG A 125 18.46 -11.88 -34.97
#